data_AF-A0A939QAA6-F1
#
_entry.id   AF-A0A939QAA6-F1
#
_cell.length_a   1.000
_cell.length_b   1.000
_cell.length_c   1.000
_cell.angle_alpha   90.00
_cell.angle_beta   90.00
_cell.angle_gamma   90.00
#
_symmetry.space_group_name_H-M   'P 1'
#
loop_
_entity.id
_entity.type
_entity.pdbx_description
1 polymer ?
#
loop_
_entity_poly.entity_id
_entity_poly.type
_entity_poly.pdbx_seq_one_letter_code
_entity_poly.pdbx_strand_id
1 'polypeptide(L)'
;MHLSALVRGLVELYSWMIFARLVLSWLRLDLDHPVITFLYRATEPALRPARQLIPPAGGLDFSPIMVFIVLRVMGDVLQWLLRSIGL
;
A
#
# COMPACT_ATOMS: atom_id res chain seq x y z
N MET A 1 1.39 -24.47 1.54
CA MET A 1 1.38 -23.79 2.84
C MET A 1 2.46 -22.70 2.98
N HIS A 2 3.69 -22.92 2.53
CA HIS A 2 4.75 -21.90 2.66
C HIS A 2 4.56 -20.70 1.72
N LEU A 3 4.09 -20.93 0.49
CA LEU A 3 3.87 -19.87 -0.49
C LEU A 3 2.78 -18.89 -0.05
N SER A 4 1.64 -19.40 0.42
CA SER A 4 0.56 -18.56 0.93
C SER A 4 1.00 -17.68 2.10
N ALA A 5 1.85 -18.19 3.00
CA ALA A 5 2.44 -17.40 4.08
C ALA A 5 3.35 -16.27 3.58
N LEU A 6 4.21 -16.54 2.58
CA LEU A 6 5.07 -15.52 1.98
C LEU A 6 4.25 -14.41 1.29
N VAL A 7 3.25 -14.80 0.49
CA VAL A 7 2.35 -13.84 -0.17
C VAL A 7 1.63 -12.99 0.87
N ARG A 8 1.19 -13.59 1.98
CA ARG A 8 0.51 -12.86 3.06
C ARG A 8 1.43 -11.82 3.68
N GLY A 9 2.65 -12.23 4.03
CA GLY A 9 3.65 -11.34 4.61
C GLY A 9 3.99 -10.17 3.69
N LEU A 10 4.12 -10.41 2.37
CA LEU A 10 4.38 -9.35 1.39
C LEU A 10 3.21 -8.36 1.27
N VAL A 11 1.97 -8.86 1.22
CA VAL A 11 0.77 -8.01 1.18
C VAL A 11 0.67 -7.18 2.46
N GLU A 12 0.89 -7.77 3.63
CA GLU A 12 0.87 -7.07 4.92
C GLU A 12 1.98 -6.00 4.98
N LEU A 13 3.21 -6.34 4.58
CA LEU A 13 4.32 -5.40 4.52
C LEU A 13 3.99 -4.20 3.64
N TYR A 14 3.50 -4.45 2.42
CA TYR A 14 3.15 -3.37 1.50
C TYR A 14 1.96 -2.54 2.02
N SER A 15 0.98 -3.18 2.68
CA SER A 15 -0.14 -2.49 3.33
C SER A 15 0.35 -1.53 4.42
N TRP A 16 1.30 -1.96 5.25
CA TRP A 16 1.94 -1.10 6.24
C TRP A 16 2.70 0.07 5.60
N MET A 17 3.32 -0.15 4.44
CA MET A 17 3.98 0.94 3.71
C MET A 17 2.98 1.99 3.22
N ILE A 18 1.83 1.57 2.68
CA ILE A 18 0.75 2.47 2.26
C ILE A 18 0.16 3.20 3.46
N PHE A 19 -0.04 2.50 4.59
CA PHE A 19 -0.50 3.12 5.82
C PHE A 19 0.49 4.18 6.34
N ALA A 20 1.80 3.88 6.30
CA ALA A 20 2.82 4.86 6.62
C ALA A 20 2.77 6.08 5.69
N ARG A 21 2.50 5.91 4.38
CA ARG A 21 2.30 7.04 3.45
C ARG A 21 1.11 7.91 3.84
N LEU A 22 0.01 7.31 4.29
CA LEU A 22 -1.15 8.04 4.79
C LEU A 22 -0.74 8.93 5.98
N VAL A 23 -0.11 8.34 7.00
CA VAL A 23 0.33 9.05 8.20
C VAL A 23 1.33 10.16 7.87
N LEU A 24 2.34 9.86 7.05
CA LEU A 24 3.35 10.84 6.64
C LEU A 24 2.76 12.01 5.85
N SER A 25 1.76 11.76 5.00
CA SER A 25 1.09 12.82 4.25
C SER A 25 0.34 13.80 5.15
N TRP A 26 -0.26 13.31 6.23
CA TRP A 26 -0.99 14.13 7.20
C TRP A 26 -0.06 14.89 8.15
N LEU A 27 1.03 14.25 8.57
CA LEU A 27 2.03 14.88 9.42
C LEU A 27 2.93 15.87 8.68
N ARG A 28 2.89 15.89 7.34
CA ARG A 28 3.74 16.75 6.48
C ARG A 28 5.23 16.63 6.83
N LEU A 29 5.70 15.41 7.09
CA LEU A 29 7.10 15.17 7.45
C LEU A 29 8.03 15.40 6.25
N ASP A 30 9.19 15.99 6.53
CA ASP A 30 10.22 16.27 5.52
C ASP A 30 10.81 14.99 4.91
N LEU A 31 11.13 15.06 3.62
CA LEU A 31 11.57 13.91 2.81
C LEU A 31 13.04 13.52 3.00
N ASP A 32 13.81 14.30 3.76
CA ASP A 32 15.26 14.17 3.88
C ASP A 32 15.71 12.88 4.61
N HIS A 33 14.78 12.15 5.23
CA HIS A 33 15.09 10.87 5.84
C HIS A 33 15.11 9.74 4.79
N PRO A 34 16.19 8.94 4.69
CA PRO A 34 16.32 7.88 3.68
C PRO A 34 15.17 6.87 3.68
N VAL A 35 14.64 6.52 4.86
CA VAL A 35 13.49 5.61 5.01
C VAL A 35 12.21 6.21 4.41
N ILE A 36 11.98 7.51 4.58
CA ILE A 36 10.82 8.20 4.01
C ILE A 36 10.95 8.22 2.49
N THR A 37 12.13 8.59 1.95
CA THR A 37 12.38 8.57 0.51
C THR A 37 12.18 7.18 -0.08
N PHE A 38 12.68 6.13 0.57
CA PHE A 38 12.44 4.74 0.16
C PHE A 38 10.95 4.41 0.11
N LEU A 39 10.21 4.74 1.18
CA LEU A 39 8.78 4.49 1.27
C LEU A 39 8.02 5.17 0.13
N TYR A 40 8.33 6.45 -0.14
CA TYR A 40 7.72 7.19 -1.24
C TYR A 40 8.00 6.49 -2.58
N ARG A 41 9.26 6.15 -2.88
CA ARG A 41 9.63 5.50 -4.14
C ARG A 41 8.97 4.13 -4.33
N ALA A 42 8.90 3.33 -3.27
CA ALA A 42 8.34 1.98 -3.35
C ALA A 42 6.80 1.96 -3.49
N THR A 43 6.12 2.97 -2.94
CA THR A 43 4.65 3.06 -2.98
C THR A 43 4.12 3.92 -4.14
N GLU A 44 4.96 4.76 -4.74
CA GLU A 44 4.57 5.68 -5.82
C GLU A 44 3.93 4.99 -7.04
N PRO A 45 4.40 3.82 -7.52
CA PRO A 45 3.77 3.16 -8.67
C PRO A 45 2.30 2.80 -8.45
N ALA A 46 1.91 2.49 -7.20
CA ALA A 46 0.52 2.20 -6.85
C ALA A 46 -0.29 3.47 -6.53
N LEU A 47 0.33 4.44 -5.86
CA LEU A 47 -0.33 5.69 -5.45
C LEU A 47 -0.55 6.66 -6.61
N ARG A 48 0.40 6.76 -7.56
CA ARG A 48 0.31 7.67 -8.70
C ARG A 48 -0.96 7.49 -9.54
N PRO A 49 -1.36 6.28 -9.97
CA PRO A 49 -2.63 6.09 -10.68
C PRO A 49 -3.84 6.38 -9.77
N ALA A 50 -3.77 6.04 -8.48
CA ALA A 50 -4.84 6.35 -7.54
C ALA A 50 -5.05 7.87 -7.36
N ARG A 51 -3.97 8.68 -7.38
CA ARG A 51 -4.05 10.16 -7.37
C ARG A 51 -4.69 10.75 -8.63
N GLN A 52 -4.65 10.04 -9.75
CA GLN A 52 -5.34 10.48 -10.96
C GLN A 52 -6.85 10.29 -10.85
N LEU A 53 -7.29 9.27 -10.09
CA LEU A 53 -8.70 8.98 -9.85
C LEU A 53 -9.27 9.82 -8.70
N ILE A 54 -8.49 9.98 -7.62
CA ILE A 54 -8.84 10.78 -6.45
C ILE A 54 -7.71 11.78 -6.20
N PRO A 55 -7.78 12.98 -6.80
CA PRO A 55 -6.80 14.02 -6.60
C PRO A 55 -6.69 14.42 -5.12
N PRO A 56 -5.49 14.84 -4.66
CA PRO A 56 -5.33 15.40 -3.32
C PRO A 56 -6.25 16.61 -3.12
N ALA A 57 -6.90 16.70 -1.96
CA ALA A 57 -7.80 17.79 -1.62
C ALA A 57 -7.40 18.40 -0.27
N GLY A 58 -7.35 19.74 -0.21
CA GLY A 58 -6.99 20.47 1.02
C GLY A 58 -5.56 20.20 1.52
N GLY A 59 -4.65 19.76 0.63
CA GLY A 59 -3.29 19.37 1.00
C GLY A 59 -3.17 18.00 1.67
N LEU A 60 -4.24 17.20 1.66
CA LEU A 60 -4.23 15.81 2.12
C LEU A 60 -4.28 14.87 0.91
N ASP A 61 -3.48 13.81 0.96
CA ASP A 61 -3.47 12.76 -0.04
C ASP A 61 -4.36 11.59 0.41
N PHE A 62 -5.52 11.42 -0.24
CA PHE A 62 -6.45 10.33 0.04
C PHE A 62 -6.19 9.07 -0.80
N SER A 63 -5.28 9.16 -1.79
CA SER A 63 -4.89 8.00 -2.61
C SER A 63 -4.37 6.79 -1.81
N PRO A 64 -3.69 6.94 -0.65
CA PRO A 64 -3.28 5.79 0.15
C PRO A 64 -4.46 4.99 0.69
N ILE A 65 -5.57 5.63 1.03
CA ILE A 65 -6.78 4.94 1.50
C ILE A 65 -7.34 4.06 0.38
N MET A 66 -7.46 4.62 -0.82
CA MET A 66 -7.93 3.89 -1.99
C MET A 66 -7.04 2.68 -2.30
N VAL A 67 -5.72 2.89 -2.36
CA VAL A 67 -4.76 1.81 -2.62
C VAL A 67 -4.80 0.76 -1.51
N PHE A 68 -4.94 1.17 -0.25
CA PHE A 68 -5.04 0.23 0.88
C PHE A 68 -6.26 -0.68 0.75
N ILE A 69 -7.43 -0.14 0.40
CA ILE A 69 -8.66 -0.92 0.21
C ILE A 69 -8.48 -1.91 -0.94
N VAL A 70 -8.01 -1.43 -2.10
CA VAL A 70 -7.80 -2.28 -3.29
C VAL A 70 -6.80 -3.38 -2.99
N LEU A 71 -5.68 -3.04 -2.36
CA LEU A 71 -4.64 -3.99 -1.98
C LEU A 71 -5.17 -5.05 -1.02
N ARG A 72 -6.00 -4.67 -0.04
CA ARG A 72 -6.56 -5.62 0.92
C ARG A 72 -7.50 -6.62 0.24
N VAL A 73 -8.40 -6.11 -0.59
CA VAL A 73 -9.33 -6.96 -1.35
C VAL A 73 -8.57 -7.90 -2.29
N MET A 74 -7.63 -7.38 -3.07
CA MET A 74 -6.83 -8.21 -3.99
C MET A 74 -5.99 -9.25 -3.24
N GLY A 75 -5.41 -8.87 -2.10
CA GLY A 75 -4.66 -9.76 -1.23
C GLY A 75 -5.52 -10.89 -0.69
N ASP A 76 -6.72 -10.59 -0.19
CA ASP A 76 -7.64 -11.59 0.34
C ASP A 76 -8.15 -12.54 -0.76
N VAL A 77 -8.46 -12.01 -1.96
CA VAL A 77 -8.82 -12.84 -3.13
C VAL A 77 -7.68 -13.75 -3.55
N LEU A 78 -6.45 -13.23 -3.62
CA LEU A 78 -5.27 -14.02 -3.97
C LEU A 78 -5.01 -15.12 -2.93
N GLN A 79 -5.15 -14.80 -1.65
CA GLN A 79 -5.00 -15.78 -0.57
C GLN A 79 -6.07 -16.87 -0.65
N TRP A 80 -7.31 -16.50 -0.94
CA TRP A 80 -8.39 -17.45 -1.15
C TRP A 80 -8.08 -18.40 -2.32
N LEU A 81 -7.63 -17.87 -3.46
CA LEU A 81 -7.22 -18.67 -4.62
C LEU A 81 -6.07 -19.62 -4.32
N LEU A 82 -5.02 -19.14 -3.64
CA LEU A 82 -3.86 -19.97 -3.29
C LEU A 82 -4.27 -21.15 -2.40
N ARG A 83 -5.14 -20.88 -1.42
CA ARG A 83 -5.64 -21.93 -0.51
C ARG A 83 -6.59 -22.90 -1.22
N SER A 84 -7.39 -22.44 -2.18
CA SER A 84 -8.33 -23.30 -2.91
C SER A 84 -7.63 -24.35 -3.78
N ILE A 85 -6.42 -24.06 -4.25
CA ILE A 85 -5.58 -25.00 -5.02
C ILE A 85 -4.59 -25.80 -4.14
N GLY A 86 -4.65 -25.63 -2.82
CA GLY A 86 -3.80 -26.36 -1.86
C GLY A 86 -2.38 -25.80 -1.67
N LEU A 87 -2.11 -24.55 -2.09
CA LEU A 87 -0.80 -23.89 -2.00
C LEU A 87 -0.58 -23.00 -0.77
#